data_AF-A0A924NWE5-F1
#
_entry.id   AF-A0A924NWE5-F1
#
_cell.length_a   1.000
_cell.length_b   1.000
_cell.length_c   1.000
_cell.angle_alpha   90.00
_cell.angle_beta   90.00
_cell.angle_gamma   90.00
#
_symmetry.space_group_name_H-M   'P 1'
#
loop_
_entity.id
_entity.type
_entity.pdbx_description
1 polymer ?
#
loop_
_entity_poly.entity_id
_entity_poly.type
_entity_poly.pdbx_seq_one_letter_code
_entity_poly.pdbx_strand_id
1 'polypeptide(L)' 'MSLPKLGKRLGLGVSVLMRALAMMGDASLGGQPGPGWATVTLQDGRWMAALTDAGRRFCAESAHG' A
#
# COMPACT_ATOMS: atom_id res chain seq x y z
N MET A 1 -7.19 6.16 0.51
CA MET A 1 -8.08 5.73 1.62
C MET A 1 -7.32 5.87 2.94
N SER A 2 -7.96 6.27 4.04
CA SER A 2 -7.26 6.36 5.33
C SER A 2 -6.87 4.98 5.89
N LEU A 3 -5.71 4.89 6.52
CA LEU A 3 -5.18 3.64 7.08
C LEU A 3 -6.11 2.94 8.09
N PRO A 4 -6.73 3.64 9.06
CA PRO A 4 -7.68 3.01 9.98
C PRO A 4 -8.90 2.42 9.26
N LYS A 5 -9.40 3.12 8.24
CA LYS A 5 -10.56 2.66 7.45
C LYS A 5 -10.19 1.46 6.59
N LEU A 6 -8.99 1.46 6.01
CA LEU A 6 -8.46 0.34 5.24
C LEU A 6 -8.26 -0.90 6.12
N GLY A 7 -7.64 -0.74 7.29
CA GLY A 7 -7.46 -1.83 8.26
C GLY A 7 -8.78 -2.46 8.68
N LYS A 8 -9.79 -1.63 9.02
CA LYS A 8 -11.14 -2.11 9.34
C LYS A 8 -11.78 -2.91 8.20
N ARG A 9 -11.62 -2.48 6.95
CA ARG A 9 -12.17 -3.18 5.77
C ARG A 9 -11.49 -4.51 5.49
N LEU A 10 -10.20 -4.63 5.80
CA LEU A 10 -9.40 -5.84 5.58
C LEU A 10 -9.36 -6.77 6.80
N GLY A 11 -9.93 -6.36 7.94
CA GLY A 11 -9.83 -7.11 9.20
C GLY A 11 -8.40 -7.13 9.77
N LEU A 12 -7.55 -6.18 9.37
CA LEU A 12 -6.13 -6.14 9.75
C LEU A 12 -5.84 -5.03 10.76
N GLY A 13 -4.94 -5.32 11.70
CA GLY A 13 -4.35 -4.31 12.57
C GLY A 13 -3.51 -3.31 11.78
N VAL A 14 -3.45 -2.06 12.25
CA VAL A 14 -2.73 -0.98 11.55
C VAL A 14 -1.25 -1.29 11.34
N SER A 15 -0.57 -1.90 12.32
CA SER A 15 0.85 -2.28 12.19
C SER A 15 1.08 -3.33 11.10
N VAL A 16 0.18 -4.31 10.98
CA VAL A 16 0.24 -5.34 9.92
C VAL A 16 0.02 -4.69 8.57
N LEU A 17 -0.98 -3.81 8.46
CA LEU A 17 -1.26 -3.07 7.24
C LEU A 17 -0.10 -2.18 6.81
N MET A 18 0.52 -1.43 7.73
CA MET A 18 1.70 -0.61 7.45
C MET A 18 2.88 -1.45 6.98
N ARG A 19 3.13 -2.61 7.60
CA ARG A 19 4.22 -3.50 7.18
C ARG A 19 3.99 -4.08 5.79
N ALA A 20 2.75 -4.46 5.47
CA ALA A 20 2.39 -4.90 4.12
C ALA A 20 2.55 -3.76 3.09
N LEU A 21 2.06 -2.56 3.39
CA LEU A 21 2.18 -1.39 2.52
C LEU A 21 3.64 -0.99 2.29
N ALA A 22 4.50 -1.09 3.31
CA ALA A 22 5.93 -0.82 3.18
C ALA A 22 6.61 -1.79 2.20
N MET A 23 6.23 -3.07 2.19
CA MET A 23 6.74 -4.05 1.23
C MET A 23 6.21 -3.84 -0.20
N MET A 24 5.02 -3.24 -0.34
CA MET A 24 4.43 -2.90 -1.63
C MET A 24 4.84 -1.52 -2.16
N GLY A 25 5.54 -0.72 -1.35
CA GLY A 25 6.03 0.60 -1.73
C GLY A 25 7.25 0.55 -2.63
N ASP A 26 7.83 1.72 -2.88
CA ASP A 26 9.11 1.91 -3.59
C ASP A 26 10.30 1.99 -2.62
N ALA A 27 10.04 1.98 -1.30
CA ALA A 27 11.06 2.04 -0.27
C ALA A 27 12.02 0.84 -0.39
N SER A 28 13.31 1.13 -0.52
CA SER A 28 14.36 0.10 -0.57
C SER A 28 14.56 -0.52 0.80
N LEU A 29 14.01 -1.73 1.01
CA LEU A 29 14.28 -2.57 2.17
C LEU A 29 15.31 -3.64 1.76
N GLY A 30 16.52 -3.58 2.32
CA GLY A 30 17.57 -4.55 2.02
C GLY A 30 18.30 -4.32 0.67
N GLY A 31 18.26 -3.10 0.14
CA GLY A 31 19.01 -2.71 -1.06
C GLY A 31 18.27 -2.90 -2.39
N GLN A 32 17.08 -3.52 -2.38
CA GLN A 32 16.22 -3.60 -3.55
C GLN A 32 14.97 -2.72 -3.33
N PRO A 33 14.67 -1.77 -4.25
CA PRO A 33 13.43 -1.01 -4.17
C PRO A 33 12.26 -1.98 -4.28
N GLY A 34 11.25 -1.79 -3.43
CA GLY A 34 9.99 -2.51 -3.57
C GLY A 34 9.32 -2.21 -4.92
N PRO A 35 8.26 -2.95 -5.27
CA PRO A 35 7.65 -2.90 -6.60
C PRO A 35 6.93 -1.57 -6.90
N GLY A 36 6.82 -0.66 -5.92
CA GLY A 36 6.22 0.65 -6.10
C GLY A 36 4.72 0.59 -6.39
N TRP A 37 4.00 -0.42 -5.90
CA TRP A 37 2.57 -0.63 -6.14
C TRP A 37 1.67 0.23 -5.25
N ALA A 38 2.11 0.56 -4.04
CA ALA A 38 1.34 1.32 -3.07
C ALA A 38 2.15 2.49 -2.51
N THR A 39 1.47 3.59 -2.22
CA THR A 39 2.05 4.75 -1.54
C THR A 39 1.25 5.09 -0.29
N VAL A 40 1.94 5.59 0.73
CA VAL A 40 1.37 6.05 1.98
C VAL A 40 1.83 7.50 2.20
N THR A 41 0.88 8.43 2.25
CA THR A 41 1.15 9.86 2.40
C THR A 41 0.42 10.43 3.63
N LEU A 42 1.00 11.43 4.27
CA LEU A 42 0.35 12.18 5.34
C LEU A 42 -0.38 13.38 4.72
N GLN A 43 -1.72 13.36 4.76
CA GLN A 43 -2.58 14.42 4.23
C GLN A 43 -3.45 14.94 5.37
N ASP A 44 -3.38 16.24 5.67
CA ASP A 44 -4.18 16.89 6.73
C ASP A 44 -4.11 16.16 8.08
N GLY A 45 -2.90 15.71 8.45
CA GLY A 45 -2.66 14.95 9.69
C GLY A 45 -3.18 13.51 9.67
N ARG A 46 -3.63 13.00 8.51
CA ARG A 46 -4.14 11.64 8.33
C ARG A 46 -3.29 10.84 7.35
N TRP A 47 -2.94 9.63 7.74
CA TRP A 47 -2.23 8.72 6.85
C TRP A 47 -3.18 8.10 5.82
N MET A 48 -2.83 8.28 4.55
CA MET A 48 -3.61 7.90 3.37
C MET A 48 -2.82 6.90 2.53
N ALA A 49 -3.41 5.72 2.31
CA ALA A 49 -2.89 4.72 1.40
C ALA A 49 -3.57 4.83 0.03
N ALA A 50 -2.79 4.74 -1.05
CA ALA A 50 -3.28 4.69 -2.42
C ALA A 50 -2.43 3.72 -3.26
N LEU A 51 -3.03 3.12 -4.28
CA LEU A 51 -2.26 2.43 -5.31
C LEU A 51 -1.58 3.46 -6.21
N THR A 52 -0.39 3.15 -6.69
CA THR A 52 0.26 3.84 -7.80
C THR A 52 -0.31 3.35 -9.12
N ASP A 53 0.13 3.93 -10.25
CA ASP A 53 -0.23 3.41 -11.56
C ASP A 53 0.30 1.98 -11.80
N ALA A 54 1.51 1.68 -11.30
CA ALA A 54 2.07 0.34 -11.36
C ALA A 54 1.20 -0.67 -10.58
N GLY A 55 0.76 -0.31 -9.37
CA GLY A 55 -0.13 -1.16 -8.57
C GLY A 55 -1.50 -1.36 -9.22
N ARG A 56 -2.06 -0.30 -9.82
CA ARG A 56 -3.33 -0.41 -10.59
C ARG A 56 -3.19 -1.36 -11.78
N ARG A 57 -2.11 -1.27 -12.54
CA ARG A 57 -1.82 -2.18 -13.67
C ARG A 57 -1.70 -3.63 -13.19
N PHE A 58 -0.90 -3.86 -12.15
CA PHE A 58 -0.74 -5.19 -11.58
C PHE A 58 -2.07 -5.81 -11.13
N CYS A 59 -2.94 -5.04 -10.46
CA CYS A 59 -4.27 -5.52 -10.08
C CYS A 59 -5.15 -5.82 -11.30
N ALA A 60 -5.09 -5.00 -12.35
CA ALA A 60 -5.86 -5.24 -13.57
C ALA A 60 -5.39 -6.51 -14.30
N GLU A 61 -4.07 -6.73 -14.37
CA GLU A 61 -3.48 -7.94 -14.96
C GLU A 61 -3.79 -9.19 -14.13
N SER A 62 -3.73 -9.08 -12.80
CA SER A 62 -3.97 -10.19 -11.87
C SER A 62 -5.46 -10.54 -11.72
N ALA A 63 -6.37 -9.62 -12.02
CA ALA A 63 -7.82 -9.87 -11.98
C ALA A 63 -8.33 -10.71 -13.16
N HIS A 64 -7.47 -10.98 -14.16
CA HIS A 64 -7.77 -11.78 -15.34
C HIS A 64 -7.09 -13.16 -15.34
N GLY A 65 -6.51 -13.58 -14.21
CA GLY A 65 -5.84 -14.87 -14.01
C GLY A 65 -6.65 -15.86 -13.18
#